data_AF-A0A259U0X3-F1
#
_entry.id   AF-A0A259U0X3-F1
#
_cell.length_a   1.000
_cell.length_b   1.000
_cell.length_c   1.000
_cell.angle_alpha   90.00
_cell.angle_beta   90.00
_cell.angle_gamma   90.00
#
_symmetry.space_group_name_H-M   'P 1'
#
loop_
_entity.id
_entity.type
_entity.pdbx_description
1 polymer ?
#
loop_
_entity_poly.entity_id
_entity_poly.type
_entity_poly.pdbx_seq_one_letter_code
_entity_poly.pdbx_strand_id
1 'polypeptide(L)'
;MAASVEHFYRRFLFGAAALTFGAAGAELLLVEHYADRLQVLPFVMIGLGLLTTAWAWRAPSLRSIRAVRWTAGAVVLGSVAGIVLHAKGNVEFALEVTPNEPLASLIWDAVSGASPLLAPGMLALAAILAAAATYRHPALAD
;
A
#
# COMPACT_ATOMS: atom_id res chain seq x y z
N MET A 1 -6.98 27.31 -21.62
CA MET A 1 -5.97 27.66 -20.60
C MET A 1 -5.06 26.46 -20.41
N ALA A 2 -3.74 26.64 -20.41
CA ALA A 2 -2.82 25.54 -20.12
C ALA A 2 -3.07 25.04 -18.68
N ALA A 3 -2.97 23.73 -18.48
CA ALA A 3 -3.03 23.16 -17.13
C ALA A 3 -1.91 23.75 -16.26
N SER A 4 -2.20 24.08 -15.00
CA SER A 4 -1.20 24.57 -14.07
C SER A 4 -0.20 23.47 -13.71
N VAL A 5 0.99 23.86 -13.23
CA VAL A 5 1.98 22.92 -12.67
C VAL A 5 1.36 22.04 -11.58
N GLU A 6 0.49 22.61 -10.75
CA GLU A 6 -0.25 21.86 -9.73
C GLU A 6 -1.13 20.77 -10.35
N HIS A 7 -1.87 21.08 -11.41
CA HIS A 7 -2.69 20.10 -12.11
C HIS A 7 -1.85 18.95 -12.68
N PHE A 8 -0.70 19.25 -13.29
CA PHE A 8 0.23 18.23 -13.78
C PHE A 8 0.77 17.37 -12.65
N TYR A 9 1.20 17.99 -11.54
CA TYR A 9 1.76 17.27 -10.39
C TYR A 9 0.74 16.31 -9.76
N ARG A 10 -0.53 16.73 -9.60
CA ARG A 10 -1.60 15.85 -9.10
C ARG A 10 -1.83 14.64 -10.00
N ARG A 11 -1.85 14.84 -11.33
CA ARG A 11 -1.97 13.73 -12.29
C ARG A 11 -0.77 12.80 -12.25
N PHE A 12 0.44 13.35 -12.11
CA PHE A 12 1.66 12.56 -11.96
C PHE A 12 1.59 11.69 -10.69
N LEU A 13 1.18 12.25 -9.56
CA LEU A 13 1.03 11.51 -8.30
C LEU A 13 -0.03 10.42 -8.38
N PHE A 14 -1.19 10.68 -9.00
CA PHE A 14 -2.18 9.62 -9.24
C PHE A 14 -1.64 8.53 -10.18
N GLY A 15 -0.85 8.91 -11.19
CA GLY A 15 -0.16 7.97 -12.08
C GLY A 15 0.83 7.09 -11.34
N ALA A 16 1.68 7.70 -10.51
CA ALA A 16 2.64 7.00 -9.67
C ALA A 16 1.91 6.04 -8.72
N ALA A 17 0.87 6.49 -8.02
CA ALA A 17 0.07 5.64 -7.13
C ALA A 17 -0.55 4.45 -7.87
N ALA A 18 -1.17 4.68 -9.02
CA ALA A 18 -1.79 3.62 -9.82
C ALA A 18 -0.76 2.59 -10.33
N LEU A 19 0.40 3.06 -10.79
CA LEU A 19 1.49 2.17 -11.21
C LEU A 19 2.04 1.37 -10.03
N THR A 20 2.25 1.98 -8.86
CA THR A 20 2.73 1.29 -7.67
C THR A 20 1.73 0.24 -7.18
N PHE A 21 0.42 0.56 -7.13
CA PHE A 21 -0.62 -0.43 -6.80
C PHE A 21 -0.67 -1.58 -7.82
N GLY A 22 -0.60 -1.26 -9.11
CA GLY A 22 -0.61 -2.26 -10.18
C GLY A 22 0.61 -3.17 -10.15
N ALA A 23 1.80 -2.61 -9.94
CA ALA A 23 3.05 -3.37 -9.81
C ALA A 23 3.02 -4.27 -8.58
N ALA A 24 2.60 -3.75 -7.42
CA ALA A 24 2.44 -4.55 -6.21
C ALA A 24 1.44 -5.70 -6.42
N GLY A 25 0.31 -5.45 -7.10
CA GLY A 25 -0.65 -6.50 -7.44
C GLY A 25 -0.08 -7.58 -8.36
N ALA A 26 0.69 -7.18 -9.38
CA ALA A 26 1.37 -8.11 -10.26
C ALA A 26 2.40 -8.96 -9.50
N GLU A 27 3.23 -8.35 -8.65
CA GLU A 27 4.19 -9.07 -7.81
C GLU A 27 3.50 -10.07 -6.88
N LEU A 28 2.42 -9.68 -6.20
CA LEU A 28 1.67 -10.57 -5.32
C LEU A 28 1.05 -11.76 -6.06
N LEU A 29 0.58 -11.56 -7.30
CA LEU A 29 0.11 -12.65 -8.15
C LEU A 29 1.25 -13.60 -8.54
N LEU A 30 2.41 -13.05 -8.91
CA LEU A 30 3.57 -13.83 -9.35
C LEU A 30 4.18 -14.68 -8.22
N VAL A 31 4.09 -14.22 -6.97
CA VAL A 31 4.55 -14.97 -5.78
C VAL A 31 3.42 -15.78 -5.12
N GLU A 32 2.28 -15.93 -5.79
CA GLU A 32 1.14 -16.72 -5.34
C GLU A 32 0.62 -16.36 -3.93
N HIS A 33 0.63 -15.07 -3.59
CA HIS A 33 0.25 -14.57 -2.26
C HIS A 33 -1.27 -14.56 -2.05
N TYR A 34 -1.95 -15.69 -2.27
CA TYR A 34 -3.39 -15.86 -2.12
C TYR A 34 -3.75 -17.25 -1.56
N ALA A 35 -2.81 -17.91 -0.88
CA ALA A 35 -2.96 -19.26 -0.35
C ALA A 35 -3.89 -19.32 0.87
N ASP A 36 -4.07 -18.21 1.59
CA ASP A 36 -4.99 -18.12 2.73
C ASP A 36 -5.87 -16.85 2.69
N ARG A 37 -6.87 -16.80 3.58
CA ARG A 37 -7.87 -15.73 3.59
C ARG A 37 -7.29 -14.35 3.91
N LEU A 38 -6.24 -14.27 4.73
CA LEU A 38 -5.61 -13.00 5.07
C LEU A 38 -4.73 -12.50 3.92
N GLN A 39 -4.11 -13.41 3.16
CA GLN A 39 -3.36 -13.08 1.94
C GLN A 39 -4.23 -12.46 0.83
N VAL A 40 -5.55 -12.67 0.84
CA VAL A 40 -6.47 -11.99 -0.09
C VAL A 40 -6.66 -10.50 0.23
N LEU A 41 -6.46 -10.09 1.49
CA LEU A 41 -6.68 -8.71 1.94
C LEU A 41 -5.86 -7.65 1.16
N PRO A 42 -4.55 -7.82 0.90
CA PRO A 42 -3.80 -6.87 0.08
C PRO A 42 -4.38 -6.69 -1.33
N PHE A 43 -4.96 -7.71 -1.97
CA PHE A 43 -5.64 -7.55 -3.27
C PHE A 43 -6.89 -6.69 -3.18
N VAL A 44 -7.67 -6.82 -2.10
CA VAL A 44 -8.83 -5.96 -1.85
C VAL A 44 -8.37 -4.51 -1.65
N MET A 45 -7.29 -4.30 -0.89
CA MET A 45 -6.68 -2.98 -0.69
C MET A 45 -6.18 -2.35 -1.99
N ILE A 46 -5.52 -3.14 -2.85
CA ILE A 46 -5.07 -2.72 -4.19
C ILE A 46 -6.27 -2.34 -5.06
N GLY A 47 -7.29 -3.20 -5.11
CA GLY A 47 -8.49 -2.96 -5.90
C GLY A 47 -9.21 -1.67 -5.50
N LEU A 48 -9.40 -1.46 -4.20
CA LEU A 48 -9.98 -0.22 -3.67
C LEU A 48 -9.08 1.00 -3.93
N GLY A 49 -7.77 0.85 -3.76
CA GLY A 49 -6.78 1.90 -4.04
C GLY A 49 -6.81 2.35 -5.50
N LEU A 50 -6.82 1.40 -6.44
CA LEU A 50 -6.94 1.66 -7.88
C LEU A 50 -8.29 2.28 -8.24
N LEU A 51 -9.38 1.75 -7.71
CA LEU A 51 -10.73 2.24 -7.99
C LEU A 51 -10.91 3.69 -7.54
N THR A 52 -10.55 4.01 -6.30
CA THR A 52 -10.70 5.36 -5.77
C THR A 52 -9.73 6.34 -6.42
N THR A 53 -8.50 5.91 -6.71
CA THR A 53 -7.53 6.70 -7.49
C THR A 53 -8.07 7.02 -8.89
N ALA A 54 -8.55 6.02 -9.62
CA ALA A 54 -9.10 6.21 -10.97
C ALA A 54 -10.36 7.10 -10.97
N TRP A 55 -11.20 6.97 -9.94
CA TRP A 55 -12.39 7.80 -9.77
C TRP A 55 -12.01 9.27 -9.53
N ALA A 56 -11.12 9.55 -8.58
CA ALA A 56 -10.65 10.92 -8.30
C ALA A 56 -9.87 11.53 -9.48
N TRP A 57 -9.12 10.72 -10.22
CA TRP A 57 -8.38 11.18 -11.39
C TRP A 57 -9.31 11.58 -12.54
N ARG A 58 -10.39 10.82 -12.79
CA ARG A 58 -11.32 11.10 -13.90
C ARG A 58 -12.40 12.12 -13.54
N ALA A 59 -12.89 12.11 -12.30
CA ALA A 59 -13.99 12.95 -11.84
C ALA A 59 -13.69 13.51 -10.43
N PRO A 60 -12.78 14.50 -10.33
CA PRO A 60 -12.44 15.11 -9.05
C PRO A 60 -13.65 15.84 -8.45
N SER A 61 -14.04 15.44 -7.25
CA SER A 61 -15.14 16.01 -6.47
C SER A 61 -14.88 15.80 -4.98
N LEU A 62 -15.61 16.49 -4.11
CA LEU A 62 -15.50 16.29 -2.66
C LEU A 62 -15.61 14.81 -2.26
N ARG A 63 -16.53 14.06 -2.90
CA ARG A 63 -16.76 12.64 -2.63
C ARG A 63 -15.59 11.76 -3.07
N SER A 64 -15.11 11.92 -4.32
CA SER A 64 -14.02 11.10 -4.84
C SER A 64 -12.70 11.39 -4.11
N ILE A 65 -12.46 12.65 -3.74
CA ILE A 65 -11.30 13.04 -2.93
C ILE A 65 -11.36 12.44 -1.52
N ARG A 66 -12.51 12.52 -0.84
CA ARG A 66 -12.69 11.88 0.48
C ARG A 66 -12.54 10.36 0.40
N ALA A 67 -13.04 9.73 -0.66
CA ALA A 67 -12.90 8.29 -0.88
C ALA A 67 -11.43 7.87 -0.99
N VAL A 68 -10.60 8.62 -1.73
CA VAL A 68 -9.14 8.38 -1.78
C VAL A 68 -8.52 8.52 -0.39
N ARG A 69 -8.85 9.56 0.37
CA ARG A 69 -8.24 9.80 1.70
C ARG A 69 -8.60 8.71 2.71
N TRP A 70 -9.86 8.29 2.75
CA TRP A 70 -10.28 7.19 3.63
C TRP A 70 -9.67 5.86 3.22
N THR A 71 -9.63 5.57 1.91
CA THR A 71 -9.00 4.36 1.39
C THR A 71 -7.51 4.36 1.68
N ALA A 72 -6.82 5.47 1.45
CA ALA A 72 -5.39 5.59 1.76
C ALA A 72 -5.10 5.38 3.24
N GLY A 73 -5.91 5.95 4.14
CA GLY A 73 -5.79 5.70 5.58
C GLY A 73 -5.96 4.22 5.92
N ALA A 74 -6.98 3.56 5.37
CA ALA A 74 -7.21 2.14 5.58
C ALA A 74 -6.06 1.26 5.03
N VAL A 75 -5.55 1.57 3.84
CA VAL A 75 -4.42 0.84 3.23
C VAL A 75 -3.14 1.04 4.02
N VAL A 76 -2.85 2.25 4.52
CA VAL A 76 -1.68 2.49 5.38
C VAL A 76 -1.78 1.70 6.69
N LEU A 77 -2.93 1.72 7.36
CA LEU A 77 -3.14 0.93 8.58
C LEU A 77 -3.03 -0.58 8.30
N GLY A 78 -3.62 -1.05 7.20
CA GLY A 78 -3.50 -2.42 6.74
C GLY A 78 -2.07 -2.84 6.41
N SER A 79 -1.28 -1.93 5.82
CA SER A 79 0.12 -2.15 5.51
C SER A 79 0.97 -2.27 6.78
N VAL A 80 0.71 -1.46 7.79
CA VAL A 80 1.36 -1.59 9.12
C VAL A 80 1.02 -2.94 9.74
N ALA A 81 -0.26 -3.35 9.69
CA ALA A 81 -0.66 -4.68 10.17
C ALA A 81 0.05 -5.80 9.38
N GLY A 82 0.16 -5.67 8.06
CA GLY A 82 0.88 -6.62 7.20
C GLY A 82 2.37 -6.74 7.56
N ILE A 83 3.04 -5.62 7.85
CA ILE A 83 4.43 -5.61 8.32
C ILE A 83 4.57 -6.40 9.62
N VAL A 84 3.68 -6.18 10.59
CA VAL A 84 3.69 -6.91 11.87
C VAL A 84 3.47 -8.40 11.65
N LEU A 85 2.52 -8.78 10.80
CA LEU A 85 2.23 -10.18 10.50
C LEU A 85 3.41 -10.88 9.80
N HIS A 86 4.05 -10.21 8.83
CA HIS A 86 5.24 -10.75 8.14
C HIS A 86 6.42 -10.90 9.10
N ALA A 87 6.68 -9.88 9.93
CA ALA A 87 7.74 -9.92 10.92
C ALA A 87 7.52 -11.06 11.94
N LYS A 88 6.28 -11.21 12.41
CA LYS A 88 5.90 -12.31 13.30
C LYS A 88 6.13 -13.67 12.63
N GLY A 89 5.67 -13.86 11.40
CA GLY A 89 5.86 -15.13 10.68
C GLY A 89 7.34 -15.47 10.46
N ASN A 90 8.18 -14.47 10.17
CA ASN A 90 9.62 -14.67 10.05
C ASN A 90 10.27 -15.11 11.38
N VAL A 91 9.85 -14.52 12.50
CA VAL A 91 10.31 -14.90 13.85
C VAL A 91 9.87 -16.32 14.19
N GLU A 92 8.61 -16.67 13.91
CA GLU A 92 8.08 -18.01 14.14
C GLU A 92 8.87 -19.06 13.33
N PHE A 93 9.11 -18.79 12.04
CA PHE A 93 9.92 -19.67 11.19
C PHE A 93 11.37 -19.81 11.68
N ALA A 94 12.02 -18.72 12.09
CA ALA A 94 13.38 -18.77 12.62
C ALA A 94 13.49 -19.67 13.86
N LEU A 95 12.52 -19.59 14.78
CA LEU A 95 12.49 -20.41 16.00
C LEU A 95 12.10 -21.87 15.72
N GLU A 96 11.33 -22.14 14.67
CA GLU A 96 11.06 -23.51 14.20
C GLU A 96 12.33 -24.21 13.69
N VAL A 97 13.20 -23.46 13.00
CA VAL A 97 14.48 -23.96 12.48
C VAL A 97 15.53 -24.06 13.59
N THR A 98 15.66 -23.01 14.42
CA THR A 98 16.64 -22.92 15.50
C THR A 98 15.95 -22.44 16.80
N PRO A 99 15.53 -23.36 17.69
CA PRO A 99 14.77 -22.98 18.89
C PRO A 99 15.47 -22.02 19.88
N ASN A 100 16.80 -21.94 19.83
CA ASN A 100 17.61 -21.09 20.71
C ASN A 100 18.32 -19.95 19.93
N GLU A 101 17.69 -19.46 18.86
CA GLU A 101 18.24 -18.38 18.03
C GLU A 101 18.51 -17.12 18.90
N PRO A 102 19.71 -16.52 18.83
CA PRO A 102 20.02 -15.31 19.57
C PRO A 102 19.09 -14.14 19.19
N LEU A 103 18.73 -13.30 20.17
CA LEU A 103 17.80 -12.18 19.95
C LEU A 103 18.22 -11.23 18.81
N ALA A 104 19.53 -10.98 18.65
CA ALA A 104 20.03 -10.13 17.58
C ALA A 104 19.77 -10.73 16.18
N SER A 105 19.95 -12.04 16.02
CA SER A 105 19.59 -12.77 14.80
C SER A 105 18.08 -12.74 14.60
N LEU A 106 17.29 -12.95 15.65
CA LEU A 106 15.83 -12.97 15.56
C LEU A 106 15.24 -11.62 15.09
N ILE A 107 15.82 -10.51 15.52
CA ILE A 107 15.46 -9.16 15.03
C ILE A 107 15.79 -9.03 13.54
N TRP A 108 16.94 -9.56 13.11
CA TRP A 108 17.35 -9.53 11.71
C TRP A 108 16.43 -10.41 10.85
N ASP A 109 16.09 -11.60 11.32
CA ASP A 109 15.20 -12.53 10.62
C ASP A 109 13.80 -11.95 10.50
N ALA A 110 13.31 -11.25 11.53
CA ALA A 110 12.01 -10.57 11.49
C ALA A 110 11.89 -9.64 10.26
N VAL A 111 12.97 -8.93 9.88
CA VAL A 111 12.95 -7.94 8.79
C VAL A 111 13.47 -8.45 7.45
N SER A 112 14.31 -9.48 7.45
CA SER A 112 15.00 -10.01 6.26
C SER A 112 14.58 -11.42 5.86
N GLY A 113 13.71 -12.05 6.66
CA GLY A 113 13.24 -13.42 6.47
C GLY A 113 12.36 -13.60 5.24
N ALA A 114 11.87 -14.84 5.08
CA ALA A 114 11.17 -15.30 3.89
C ALA A 114 9.88 -14.53 3.56
N SER A 115 9.22 -13.92 4.55
CA SER A 115 8.07 -13.03 4.37
C SER A 115 8.56 -11.58 4.23
N PRO A 116 8.66 -11.03 3.01
CA PRO A 116 9.28 -9.73 2.79
C PRO A 116 8.40 -8.57 3.31
N LEU A 117 9.00 -7.59 3.98
CA LEU A 117 8.31 -6.37 4.40
C LEU A 117 8.08 -5.37 3.24
N LEU A 118 8.69 -5.63 2.08
CA LEU A 118 8.64 -4.73 0.93
C LEU A 118 7.22 -4.57 0.36
N ALA A 119 6.47 -5.67 0.22
CA ALA A 119 5.12 -5.64 -0.33
C ALA A 119 4.14 -4.76 0.48
N PRO A 120 3.99 -4.91 1.81
CA PRO A 120 3.18 -3.98 2.58
C PRO A 120 3.75 -2.56 2.58
N GLY A 121 5.08 -2.38 2.55
CA GLY A 121 5.69 -1.05 2.38
C GLY A 121 5.29 -0.35 1.08
N MET A 122 5.25 -1.08 -0.04
CA MET A 122 4.85 -0.56 -1.34
C MET A 122 3.36 -0.17 -1.39
N LEU A 123 2.50 -0.92 -0.69
CA LEU A 123 1.08 -0.56 -0.54
C LEU A 123 0.89 0.74 0.26
N ALA A 124 1.63 0.89 1.36
CA ALA A 124 1.64 2.14 2.12
C ALA A 124 2.11 3.32 1.25
N LEU A 125 3.19 3.13 0.47
CA LEU A 125 3.70 4.16 -0.44
C LEU A 125 2.66 4.53 -1.51
N ALA A 126 2.03 3.56 -2.16
CA ALA A 126 1.00 3.79 -3.17
C ALA A 126 -0.18 4.61 -2.59
N ALA A 127 -0.63 4.26 -1.39
CA ALA A 127 -1.67 4.98 -0.67
C ALA A 127 -1.27 6.42 -0.32
N ILE A 128 -0.03 6.63 0.14
CA ILE A 128 0.51 7.96 0.45
C ILE A 128 0.58 8.83 -0.80
N LEU A 129 1.02 8.27 -1.94
CA LEU A 129 1.07 8.99 -3.22
C LEU A 129 -0.33 9.40 -3.69
N ALA A 130 -1.32 8.51 -3.58
CA ALA A 130 -2.71 8.83 -3.90
C ALA A 130 -3.27 9.93 -2.98
N ALA A 131 -3.00 9.86 -1.67
CA ALA A 131 -3.39 10.89 -0.72
C ALA A 131 -2.70 12.23 -0.99
N ALA A 132 -1.41 12.23 -1.35
CA ALA A 132 -0.65 13.43 -1.70
C ALA A 132 -1.25 14.14 -2.92
N ALA A 133 -1.75 13.39 -3.92
CA ALA A 133 -2.46 13.96 -5.07
C ALA A 133 -3.72 14.75 -4.67
N THR A 134 -4.27 14.48 -3.47
CA THR A 134 -5.44 15.18 -2.91
C THR A 134 -5.10 16.31 -1.92
N TYR A 135 -3.82 16.54 -1.63
CA TYR A 135 -3.41 17.55 -0.66
C TYR A 135 -3.84 18.94 -1.11
N ARG A 136 -4.54 19.69 -0.24
CA ARG A 136 -5.09 21.03 -0.53
C ARG A 136 -5.89 21.08 -1.84
N HIS A 137 -6.57 19.99 -2.20
CA HIS A 137 -7.31 19.91 -3.46
C HIS A 137 -8.46 20.94 -3.48
N PRO A 138 -8.68 21.68 -4.58
CA PRO A 138 -9.71 22.73 -4.66
C PRO A 138 -11.13 22.24 -4.31
N ALA A 139 -11.45 20.99 -4.65
CA ALA A 139 -12.73 20.35 -4.28
C ALA A 139 -12.93 20.10 -2.77
N LEU A 140 -12.00 20.53 -1.90
CA LEU A 140 -12.11 20.52 -0.44
C LEU A 140 -12.24 21.92 0.17
N ALA A 141 -12.17 22.97 -0.65
CA ALA A 141 -12.10 24.36 -0.21
C ALA A 141 -13.47 25.06 -0.17
N ASP A 142 -14.56 24.28 -0.09
CA ASP A 142 -15.91 24.80 0.16
C ASP A 142 -15.95 25.67 1.44
#